data_AF-A0A947JJ64-F1
#
_entry.id   AF-A0A947JJ64-F1
#
_cell.length_a   1.000
_cell.length_b   1.000
_cell.length_c   1.000
_cell.angle_alpha   90.00
_cell.angle_beta   90.00
_cell.angle_gamma   90.00
#
_symmetry.space_group_name_H-M   'P 1'
#
loop_
_entity.id
_entity.type
_entity.pdbx_description
1 polymer ?
#
loop_
_entity_poly.entity_id
_entity_poly.type
_entity_poly.pdbx_seq_one_letter_code
_entity_poly.pdbx_strand_id
1 'polypeptide(L)'
;MELISLIATLMVATFIGFNVLYIVLGKFDKLSFSEAVFISFALGLGTISLEMLIFYLLGLTFSVPVILIPWTILVTINVYRHMKYGDGFTFSERSTIPKEKNRALSIFLTCGITLEVAYAFFRALIKPIEAYDAVAIYAIKSKIFFLAKAIPQNYFPGLVHGFPHPDYPLNIPLSETFLYLAMRSLNDQLVKLIFPLFFVGILCILYFAIRRFASRAYALVFTFLLASIPMFNAYAANAYQEL
;
A
#
# COMPACT_ATOMS: atom_id res chain seq x y z
N MET A 1 -17.80 -12.16 -2.97
CA MET A 1 -16.54 -12.89 -3.18
C MET A 1 -15.37 -11.95 -3.44
N GLU A 2 -15.50 -10.96 -4.33
CA GLU A 2 -14.41 -10.03 -4.69
C GLU A 2 -13.80 -9.28 -3.50
N LEU A 3 -14.62 -8.72 -2.60
CA LEU A 3 -14.13 -8.03 -1.40
C LEU A 3 -13.29 -8.95 -0.49
N ILE A 4 -13.69 -10.22 -0.36
CA ILE A 4 -12.94 -11.21 0.43
C ILE A 4 -11.60 -11.49 -0.24
N SER A 5 -11.59 -11.70 -1.56
CA SER A 5 -10.36 -11.87 -2.35
C SER A 5 -9.44 -10.66 -2.21
N LEU A 6 -9.97 -9.45 -2.28
CA LEU A 6 -9.21 -8.22 -2.10
C LEU A 6 -8.56 -8.19 -0.73
N ILE A 7 -9.33 -8.36 0.34
CA ILE A 7 -8.82 -8.32 1.72
C ILE A 7 -7.73 -9.37 1.92
N ALA A 8 -7.96 -10.61 1.46
CA ALA A 8 -6.96 -11.67 1.54
C ALA A 8 -5.68 -11.32 0.76
N THR A 9 -5.81 -10.72 -0.41
CA THR A 9 -4.67 -10.33 -1.26
C THR A 9 -3.87 -9.20 -0.64
N LEU A 10 -4.53 -8.20 -0.05
CA LEU A 10 -3.87 -7.13 0.69
C LEU A 10 -3.15 -7.65 1.93
N MET A 11 -3.74 -8.62 2.65
CA MET A 11 -3.09 -9.31 3.76
C MET A 11 -1.85 -10.08 3.29
N VAL A 12 -1.92 -10.80 2.16
CA VAL A 12 -0.78 -11.52 1.58
C VAL A 12 0.32 -10.55 1.16
N ALA A 13 -0.01 -9.45 0.47
CA ALA A 13 0.96 -8.42 0.10
C ALA A 13 1.63 -7.84 1.35
N THR A 14 0.84 -7.49 2.36
CA THR A 14 1.36 -6.99 3.65
C THR A 14 2.27 -8.01 4.33
N PHE A 15 1.92 -9.30 4.30
CA PHE A 15 2.74 -10.37 4.87
C PHE A 15 4.07 -10.55 4.11
N ILE A 16 4.05 -10.46 2.79
CA ILE A 16 5.27 -10.45 1.96
C ILE A 16 6.15 -9.27 2.35
N GLY A 17 5.58 -8.06 2.39
CA GLY A 17 6.33 -6.87 2.77
C GLY A 17 6.84 -6.91 4.21
N PHE A 18 6.14 -7.58 5.13
CA PHE A 18 6.62 -7.81 6.50
C PHE A 18 7.86 -8.69 6.52
N ASN A 19 7.90 -9.74 5.70
CA ASN A 19 9.07 -10.60 5.55
C ASN A 19 10.25 -9.88 4.91
N VAL A 20 10.00 -9.00 3.94
CA VAL A 20 11.02 -8.13 3.36
C VAL A 20 11.54 -7.14 4.42
N LEU A 21 10.65 -6.48 5.14
CA LEU A 21 11.01 -5.53 6.19
C LEU A 21 11.81 -6.20 7.32
N TYR A 22 11.44 -7.43 7.71
CA TYR A 22 12.18 -8.23 8.69
C TYR A 22 13.62 -8.51 8.25
N ILE A 23 13.86 -8.76 6.95
CA ILE A 23 15.22 -8.97 6.45
C ILE A 23 16.04 -7.68 6.50
N VAL A 24 15.41 -6.54 6.17
CA VAL A 24 16.07 -5.23 6.16
C VAL A 24 16.42 -4.76 7.57
N LEU A 25 15.48 -4.89 8.52
CA LEU A 25 15.64 -4.34 9.87
C LEU A 25 16.15 -5.36 10.89
N GLY A 26 15.95 -6.66 10.65
CA GLY A 26 16.16 -7.71 11.65
C GLY A 26 15.11 -7.67 12.76
N LYS A 27 15.10 -6.63 13.60
CA LYS A 27 14.13 -6.44 14.69
C LYS A 27 13.27 -5.21 14.46
N PHE A 28 12.05 -5.23 15.00
CA PHE A 28 11.08 -4.12 14.91
C PHE A 28 11.10 -3.23 16.15
N ASP A 29 12.19 -3.21 16.90
CA ASP A 29 12.36 -2.53 18.18
C ASP A 29 12.18 -0.99 18.12
N LYS A 30 12.32 -0.41 16.92
CA LYS A 30 12.14 1.03 16.64
C LYS A 30 10.78 1.39 16.03
N LEU A 31 9.98 0.39 15.68
CA LEU A 31 8.68 0.58 15.04
C LEU A 31 7.56 0.15 15.99
N SER A 32 6.47 0.92 15.99
CA SER A 32 5.21 0.39 16.50
C SER A 32 4.67 -0.70 15.57
N PHE A 33 3.81 -1.56 16.09
CA PHE A 33 3.15 -2.58 15.27
C PHE A 33 2.38 -1.98 14.09
N SER A 34 1.65 -0.89 14.31
CA SER A 34 0.89 -0.21 13.25
C SER A 34 1.79 0.36 12.16
N GLU A 35 2.92 0.99 12.52
CA GLU A 35 3.92 1.42 11.53
C GLU A 35 4.45 0.23 10.73
N ALA A 36 4.82 -0.85 11.42
CA ALA A 36 5.33 -2.04 10.75
C ALA A 36 4.31 -2.59 9.75
N VAL A 37 3.03 -2.66 10.10
CA VAL A 37 1.96 -3.11 9.20
C VAL A 37 1.85 -2.23 7.96
N PHE A 38 1.79 -0.90 8.10
CA PHE A 38 1.61 -0.02 6.94
C PHE A 38 2.87 0.12 6.06
N ILE A 39 4.06 0.09 6.67
CA ILE A 39 5.32 0.01 5.92
C ILE A 39 5.38 -1.32 5.15
N SER A 40 4.98 -2.42 5.80
CA SER A 40 4.93 -3.74 5.17
C SER A 40 3.90 -3.79 4.04
N PHE A 41 2.74 -3.15 4.19
CA PHE A 41 1.76 -3.03 3.11
C PHE A 41 2.37 -2.35 1.88
N ALA A 42 3.02 -1.19 2.05
CA ALA A 42 3.65 -0.46 0.97
C ALA A 42 4.79 -1.24 0.31
N LEU A 43 5.68 -1.82 1.13
CA LEU A 43 6.78 -2.66 0.65
C LEU A 43 6.29 -3.91 -0.08
N GLY A 44 5.20 -4.52 0.40
CA GLY A 44 4.59 -5.69 -0.21
C GLY A 44 4.12 -5.42 -1.63
N LEU A 45 3.32 -4.38 -1.82
CA LEU A 45 2.86 -3.98 -3.15
C LEU A 45 4.02 -3.55 -4.06
N GLY A 46 4.99 -2.81 -3.53
CA GLY A 46 6.17 -2.39 -4.28
C GLY A 46 7.04 -3.56 -4.75
N THR A 47 7.27 -4.54 -3.88
CA THR A 47 8.10 -5.70 -4.20
C THR A 47 7.42 -6.68 -5.15
N ILE A 48 6.11 -6.91 -4.99
CA ILE A 48 5.32 -7.69 -5.97
C ILE A 48 5.32 -6.99 -7.33
N SER A 49 5.16 -5.67 -7.37
CA SER A 49 5.21 -4.92 -8.63
C SER A 49 6.59 -5.02 -9.31
N LEU A 50 7.67 -4.96 -8.52
CA LEU A 50 9.03 -5.15 -9.04
C LEU A 50 9.25 -6.58 -9.57
N GLU A 51 8.75 -7.59 -8.88
CA GLU A 51 8.78 -8.99 -9.33
C GLU A 51 8.03 -9.16 -10.66
N MET A 52 6.83 -8.59 -10.79
CA MET A 52 6.06 -8.66 -12.04
C MET A 52 6.76 -7.95 -13.20
N LEU A 53 7.52 -6.89 -12.93
CA LEU A 53 8.40 -6.27 -13.93
C LEU A 53 9.55 -7.20 -14.32
N ILE A 54 10.15 -7.92 -13.38
CA ILE A 54 11.17 -8.95 -13.69
C ILE A 54 10.57 -10.08 -14.52
N PHE A 55 9.36 -10.52 -14.20
CA PHE A 55 8.64 -11.53 -15.00
C PHE A 55 8.46 -11.09 -16.45
N TYR A 56 8.15 -9.81 -16.69
CA TYR A 56 8.10 -9.26 -18.04
C TYR A 56 9.44 -9.39 -18.78
N LEU A 57 10.55 -9.02 -18.14
CA LEU A 57 11.89 -9.15 -18.72
C LEU A 57 12.27 -10.60 -19.04
N LEU A 58 11.71 -11.55 -18.29
CA LEU A 58 11.90 -13.00 -18.49
C LEU A 58 10.84 -13.62 -19.43
N GLY A 59 9.87 -12.84 -19.93
CA GLY A 59 8.80 -13.35 -20.79
C GLY A 59 7.77 -14.24 -20.06
N LEU A 60 7.65 -14.12 -18.74
CA LEU A 60 6.74 -14.91 -17.91
C LEU A 60 5.32 -14.31 -17.88
N THR A 61 4.34 -15.18 -17.68
CA THR A 61 2.94 -14.78 -17.51
C THR A 61 2.58 -14.57 -16.05
N PHE A 62 1.58 -13.73 -15.81
CA PHE A 62 1.04 -13.39 -14.52
C PHE A 62 -0.10 -14.34 -14.16
N SER A 63 0.07 -15.00 -13.03
CA SER A 63 -1.04 -15.60 -12.29
C SER A 63 -0.73 -15.49 -10.81
N VAL A 64 -1.76 -15.44 -9.97
CA VAL A 64 -1.57 -15.31 -8.52
C VAL A 64 -0.63 -16.40 -7.97
N PRO A 65 -0.77 -17.69 -8.32
CA PRO A 65 0.18 -18.71 -7.85
C PRO A 65 1.62 -18.46 -8.30
N VAL A 66 1.83 -18.08 -9.57
CA VAL A 66 3.18 -17.83 -10.12
C VAL A 66 3.84 -16.65 -9.42
N ILE A 67 3.09 -15.59 -9.14
CA ILE A 67 3.56 -14.41 -8.39
C ILE A 67 3.87 -14.76 -6.92
N LEU A 68 3.12 -15.68 -6.30
CA LEU A 68 3.31 -15.99 -4.88
C LEU A 68 4.41 -17.04 -4.60
N ILE A 69 4.74 -17.90 -5.57
CA ILE A 69 5.71 -18.99 -5.40
C ILE A 69 7.08 -18.48 -4.93
N PRO A 70 7.71 -17.46 -5.54
CA PRO A 70 9.06 -17.02 -5.15
C PRO A 70 9.13 -16.56 -3.68
N TRP A 71 8.05 -15.98 -3.15
CA TRP A 71 7.99 -15.52 -1.77
C TRP A 71 7.95 -16.65 -0.74
N THR A 72 7.58 -17.87 -1.13
CA THR A 72 7.61 -19.03 -0.22
C THR A 72 9.02 -19.30 0.28
N ILE A 73 10.04 -19.13 -0.57
CA ILE A 73 11.45 -19.29 -0.21
C ILE A 73 11.84 -18.27 0.85
N LEU A 74 11.45 -17.00 0.65
CA LEU A 74 11.72 -15.92 1.61
C LEU A 74 11.10 -16.20 2.98
N VAL A 75 9.82 -16.60 2.97
CA VAL A 75 9.07 -16.93 4.17
C VAL A 75 9.72 -18.11 4.90
N THR A 76 10.10 -19.17 4.19
CA THR A 76 10.79 -20.33 4.79
C THR A 76 12.13 -19.93 5.43
N ILE A 77 12.92 -19.08 4.76
CA ILE A 77 14.18 -18.57 5.32
C ILE A 77 13.93 -17.79 6.61
N ASN A 78 12.94 -16.90 6.62
CA ASN A 78 12.62 -16.08 7.79
C ASN A 78 12.08 -16.94 8.96
N VAL A 79 11.22 -17.92 8.67
CA VAL A 79 10.73 -18.88 9.68
C VAL A 79 11.90 -19.65 10.28
N TYR A 80 12.81 -20.19 9.45
CA TYR A 80 14.00 -20.89 9.92
C TYR A 80 14.88 -20.00 10.80
N ARG A 81 15.14 -18.76 10.38
CA ARG A 81 15.90 -17.78 11.18
C ARG A 81 15.23 -17.50 12.52
N HIS A 82 13.93 -17.26 12.52
CA HIS A 82 13.17 -17.00 13.73
C HIS A 82 13.25 -18.17 14.72
N MET A 83 13.06 -19.40 14.23
CA MET A 83 13.17 -20.62 15.05
C MET A 83 14.58 -20.84 15.59
N LYS A 84 15.62 -20.56 14.80
CA LYS A 84 17.02 -20.80 15.17
C LYS A 84 17.58 -19.76 16.14
N TYR A 85 17.27 -18.49 15.92
CA TYR A 85 17.86 -17.38 16.68
C TYR A 85 16.95 -16.87 17.81
N GLY A 86 15.69 -17.31 17.86
CA GLY A 86 14.74 -16.90 18.91
C GLY A 86 14.44 -15.39 18.89
N ASP A 87 14.67 -14.73 17.75
CA ASP A 87 14.42 -13.31 17.58
C ASP A 87 12.90 -13.06 17.56
N GLY A 88 12.32 -12.90 18.75
CA GLY A 88 10.93 -12.49 18.91
C GLY A 88 10.62 -11.20 18.15
N PHE A 89 9.39 -11.05 17.66
CA PHE A 89 8.91 -9.79 17.10
C PHE A 89 8.62 -8.81 18.24
N THR A 90 9.65 -8.13 18.72
CA THR A 90 9.50 -7.07 19.71
C THR A 90 9.21 -5.76 19.00
N PHE A 91 8.06 -5.16 19.30
CA PHE A 91 7.68 -3.83 18.80
C PHE A 91 7.88 -2.77 19.88
N SER A 92 8.15 -1.55 19.45
CA SER A 92 8.24 -0.41 20.35
C SER A 92 6.85 0.03 20.80
N GLU A 93 6.48 -0.23 22.06
CA GLU A 93 5.26 0.32 22.66
C GLU A 93 5.46 1.68 23.35
N ARG A 94 6.72 2.12 23.52
CA ARG A 94 7.04 3.19 24.48
C ARG A 94 7.39 4.50 23.80
N SER A 95 6.44 5.42 23.81
CA SER A 95 6.81 6.84 23.91
C SER A 95 7.12 7.15 25.38
N THR A 96 8.34 7.60 25.65
CA THR A 96 8.79 8.10 26.96
C THR A 96 8.23 9.49 27.30
N ILE A 97 7.44 10.06 26.38
CA ILE A 97 6.99 11.44 26.43
C ILE A 97 5.67 11.53 27.20
N PRO A 98 5.47 12.55 28.07
CA PRO A 98 4.33 12.65 28.97
C PRO A 98 2.96 12.44 28.31
N LYS A 99 2.05 11.82 29.07
CA LYS A 99 0.64 11.69 28.69
C LYS A 99 -0.02 13.06 28.56
N GLU A 100 -0.86 13.19 27.55
CA GLU A 100 -1.57 14.42 27.21
C GLU A 100 -2.52 14.85 28.32
N LYS A 101 -2.53 16.15 28.67
CA LYS A 101 -3.40 16.70 29.71
C LYS A 101 -4.79 17.10 29.19
N ASN A 102 -4.93 17.40 27.90
CA ASN A 102 -6.19 17.90 27.31
C ASN A 102 -6.93 16.81 26.53
N ARG A 103 -7.73 16.02 27.24
CA ARG A 103 -8.53 14.92 26.68
C ARG A 103 -9.51 15.39 25.59
N ALA A 104 -10.10 16.57 25.73
CA ALA A 104 -11.09 17.07 24.78
C ALA A 104 -10.46 17.35 23.41
N LEU A 105 -9.27 17.97 23.40
CA LEU A 105 -8.52 18.21 22.17
C LEU A 105 -8.14 16.91 21.47
N SER A 106 -7.67 15.90 22.21
CA SER A 106 -7.30 14.60 21.62
C SER A 106 -8.50 13.91 20.98
N ILE A 107 -9.67 13.96 21.62
CA ILE A 107 -10.91 13.39 21.08
C ILE A 107 -11.29 14.12 19.80
N PHE A 108 -11.32 15.45 19.82
CA PHE A 108 -11.64 16.27 18.64
C PHE A 108 -10.73 15.92 17.45
N LEU A 109 -9.41 15.92 17.65
CA LEU A 109 -8.45 15.61 16.59
C LEU A 109 -8.58 14.16 16.09
N THR A 110 -8.79 13.20 16.99
CA THR A 110 -8.97 11.79 16.60
C THR A 110 -10.26 11.60 15.81
N CYS A 111 -11.35 12.22 16.22
CA CYS A 111 -12.62 12.24 15.47
C CYS A 111 -12.44 12.86 14.09
N GLY A 112 -11.73 13.99 14.01
CA GLY A 112 -11.42 14.66 12.75
C GLY A 112 -10.62 13.77 11.79
N ILE A 113 -9.53 13.16 12.26
CA ILE A 113 -8.74 12.21 11.46
C ILE A 113 -9.60 11.03 11.00
N THR A 114 -10.43 10.48 11.89
CA THR A 114 -11.32 9.35 11.57
C THR A 114 -12.33 9.73 10.48
N LEU A 115 -12.88 10.95 10.55
CA LEU A 115 -13.81 11.47 9.55
C LEU A 115 -13.12 11.64 8.19
N GLU A 116 -11.90 12.20 8.15
CA GLU A 116 -11.12 12.36 6.92
C GLU A 116 -10.81 11.01 6.26
N VAL A 117 -10.40 10.03 7.06
CA VAL A 117 -10.17 8.64 6.60
C VAL A 117 -11.48 8.04 6.07
N ALA A 118 -12.58 8.12 6.83
CA ALA A 118 -13.87 7.60 6.39
C ALA A 118 -14.34 8.28 5.09
N TYR A 119 -14.10 9.58 4.94
CA TYR A 119 -14.41 10.33 3.73
C TYR A 119 -13.58 9.87 2.53
N ALA A 120 -12.28 9.63 2.70
CA ALA A 120 -11.42 9.07 1.66
C ALA A 120 -11.90 7.69 1.18
N PHE A 121 -12.24 6.79 2.11
CA PHE A 121 -12.82 5.49 1.79
C PHE A 121 -14.18 5.60 1.09
N PHE A 122 -15.07 6.48 1.59
CA PHE A 122 -16.37 6.73 0.98
C PHE A 122 -16.23 7.19 -0.47
N ARG A 123 -15.38 8.19 -0.72
CA ARG A 123 -15.10 8.68 -2.08
C ARG A 123 -14.50 7.61 -2.97
N ALA A 124 -13.61 6.79 -2.43
CA ALA A 124 -13.02 5.70 -3.17
C ALA A 124 -14.09 4.69 -3.61
N LEU A 125 -15.04 4.35 -2.75
CA LEU A 125 -16.04 3.32 -3.02
C LEU A 125 -17.21 3.79 -3.90
N ILE A 126 -17.59 5.08 -3.88
CA ILE A 126 -18.82 5.53 -4.55
C ILE A 126 -18.69 5.71 -6.07
N LYS A 127 -17.47 5.86 -6.59
CA LYS A 127 -17.19 6.10 -8.02
C LYS A 127 -16.18 5.09 -8.55
N PRO A 128 -16.09 4.79 -9.85
CA PRO A 128 -14.94 4.10 -10.43
C PRO A 128 -13.71 5.03 -10.52
N ILE A 129 -12.62 4.58 -11.13
CA ILE A 129 -11.47 5.45 -11.47
C ILE A 129 -11.91 6.33 -12.64
N GLU A 130 -12.11 7.62 -12.40
CA GLU A 130 -12.65 8.58 -13.39
C GLU A 130 -11.71 9.75 -13.69
N ALA A 131 -10.71 9.99 -12.85
CA ALA A 131 -9.78 11.10 -13.04
C ALA A 131 -8.95 10.86 -14.31
N TYR A 132 -8.85 11.88 -15.18
CA TYR A 132 -8.25 11.76 -16.50
C TYR A 132 -6.85 11.12 -16.46
N ASP A 133 -5.95 11.69 -15.66
CA ASP A 133 -4.57 11.17 -15.54
C ASP A 133 -4.54 9.78 -14.91
N ALA A 134 -5.36 9.51 -13.89
CA ALA A 134 -5.41 8.20 -13.26
C ALA A 134 -5.85 7.10 -14.25
N VAL A 135 -6.81 7.42 -15.12
CA VAL A 135 -7.25 6.53 -16.20
C VAL A 135 -6.14 6.37 -17.25
N ALA A 136 -5.66 7.49 -17.77
CA ALA A 136 -4.75 7.56 -18.91
C ALA A 136 -3.38 6.95 -18.60
N ILE A 137 -2.85 7.20 -17.41
CA ILE A 137 -1.50 6.82 -17.01
C ILE A 137 -1.50 5.47 -16.30
N TYR A 138 -2.50 5.13 -15.49
CA TYR A 138 -2.47 3.96 -14.61
C TYR A 138 -3.53 2.90 -14.95
N ALA A 139 -4.81 3.23 -14.89
CA ALA A 139 -5.89 2.24 -14.90
C ALA A 139 -6.03 1.49 -16.24
N ILE A 140 -5.78 2.15 -17.38
CA ILE A 140 -5.82 1.45 -18.67
C ILE A 140 -4.67 0.42 -18.74
N LYS A 141 -3.48 0.75 -18.22
CA LYS A 141 -2.34 -0.17 -18.20
C LYS A 141 -2.64 -1.41 -17.36
N SER A 142 -3.18 -1.21 -16.15
CA SER A 142 -3.53 -2.33 -15.26
C SER A 142 -4.59 -3.26 -15.87
N LYS A 143 -5.59 -2.70 -16.56
CA LYS A 143 -6.60 -3.48 -17.30
C LYS A 143 -5.98 -4.29 -18.45
N ILE A 144 -5.08 -3.69 -19.22
CA ILE A 144 -4.37 -4.39 -20.31
C ILE A 144 -3.54 -5.54 -19.74
N PHE A 145 -2.79 -5.31 -18.67
CA PHE A 145 -1.95 -6.33 -18.06
C PHE A 145 -2.76 -7.46 -17.44
N PHE A 146 -3.91 -7.15 -16.83
CA PHE A 146 -4.85 -8.14 -16.33
C PHE A 146 -5.41 -9.03 -17.46
N LEU A 147 -5.88 -8.42 -18.55
CA LEU A 147 -6.45 -9.15 -19.69
C LEU A 147 -5.38 -9.99 -20.42
N ALA A 148 -4.19 -9.42 -20.62
CA ALA A 148 -3.07 -10.11 -21.25
C ALA A 148 -2.39 -11.14 -20.34
N LYS A 149 -2.65 -11.07 -19.01
CA LYS A 149 -1.92 -11.83 -17.98
C LYS A 149 -0.40 -11.70 -18.12
N ALA A 150 0.08 -10.52 -18.49
CA ALA A 150 1.49 -10.16 -18.65
C ALA A 150 1.58 -8.67 -18.98
N ILE A 151 2.77 -8.08 -18.87
CA ILE A 151 3.08 -6.89 -19.68
C ILE A 151 3.33 -7.39 -21.11
N PRO A 152 2.59 -6.90 -22.14
CA PRO A 152 2.81 -7.34 -23.52
C PRO A 152 4.27 -7.10 -23.98
N GLN A 153 4.85 -8.03 -24.75
CA GLN A 153 6.26 -7.90 -25.18
C GLN A 153 6.52 -6.65 -26.02
N ASN A 154 5.55 -6.26 -26.85
CA ASN A 154 5.56 -5.04 -27.63
C ASN A 154 5.04 -3.81 -26.87
N TYR A 155 4.91 -3.86 -25.55
CA TYR A 155 4.34 -2.77 -24.75
C TYR A 155 5.14 -1.47 -24.91
N PHE A 156 6.44 -1.44 -24.61
CA PHE A 156 7.21 -0.19 -24.75
C PHE A 156 7.43 0.24 -26.21
N PRO A 157 7.78 -0.64 -27.16
CA PRO A 157 8.00 -0.23 -28.55
C PRO A 157 6.70 0.12 -29.30
N GLY A 158 5.58 -0.53 -28.98
CA GLY A 158 4.31 -0.38 -29.71
C GLY A 158 3.45 0.78 -29.24
N LEU A 159 3.71 1.36 -28.06
CA LEU A 159 2.82 2.34 -27.43
C LEU A 159 3.20 3.81 -27.62
N VAL A 160 4.37 4.11 -28.20
CA VAL A 160 4.81 5.50 -28.49
C VAL A 160 3.75 6.28 -29.29
N HIS A 161 2.88 5.59 -30.02
CA HIS A 161 1.87 6.20 -30.88
C HIS A 161 0.44 6.18 -30.31
N GLY A 162 0.17 5.52 -29.19
CA GLY A 162 -1.22 5.26 -28.73
C GLY A 162 -1.51 5.56 -27.27
N PHE A 163 -0.50 5.76 -26.43
CA PHE A 163 -0.70 5.93 -24.97
C PHE A 163 -0.01 7.19 -24.47
N PRO A 164 -0.72 8.02 -23.68
CA PRO A 164 -0.06 9.07 -22.93
C PRO A 164 0.86 8.42 -21.89
N HIS A 165 2.12 8.86 -21.86
CA HIS A 165 3.09 8.53 -20.82
C HIS A 165 3.43 7.02 -20.65
N PRO A 166 3.96 6.34 -21.70
CA PRO A 166 4.40 4.95 -21.59
C PRO A 166 5.61 4.76 -20.65
N ASP A 167 6.33 5.84 -20.36
CA ASP A 167 7.53 5.94 -19.53
C ASP A 167 7.24 6.06 -18.02
N TYR A 168 5.99 6.27 -17.63
CA TYR A 168 5.63 6.38 -16.21
C TYR A 168 5.85 5.07 -15.45
N PRO A 169 6.28 5.13 -14.17
CA PRO A 169 6.54 3.94 -13.36
C PRO A 169 5.35 2.97 -13.31
N LEU A 170 5.63 1.68 -13.41
CA LEU A 170 4.61 0.63 -13.46
C LEU A 170 4.16 0.13 -12.07
N ASN A 171 4.59 0.76 -10.98
CA ASN A 171 4.26 0.30 -9.62
C ASN A 171 2.73 0.24 -9.39
N ILE A 172 2.03 1.35 -9.64
CA ILE A 172 0.57 1.41 -9.50
C ILE A 172 -0.13 0.47 -10.50
N PRO A 173 0.18 0.52 -11.82
CA PRO A 173 -0.40 -0.42 -12.78
C PRO A 173 -0.26 -1.89 -12.39
N LEU A 174 0.92 -2.33 -11.94
CA LEU A 174 1.18 -3.72 -11.58
C LEU A 174 0.55 -4.10 -10.24
N SER A 175 0.51 -3.19 -9.27
CA SER A 175 -0.24 -3.37 -8.03
C SER A 175 -1.72 -3.58 -8.30
N GLU A 176 -2.35 -2.73 -9.12
CA GLU A 176 -3.75 -2.90 -9.52
C GLU A 176 -3.96 -4.20 -10.32
N THR A 177 -3.04 -4.54 -11.23
CA THR A 177 -3.08 -5.80 -11.99
C THR A 177 -3.10 -7.01 -11.06
N PHE A 178 -2.23 -7.03 -10.05
CA PHE A 178 -2.17 -8.12 -9.07
C PHE A 178 -3.50 -8.29 -8.33
N LEU A 179 -4.10 -7.18 -7.90
CA LEU A 179 -5.40 -7.19 -7.23
C LEU A 179 -6.55 -7.64 -8.15
N TYR A 180 -6.59 -7.17 -9.39
CA TYR A 180 -7.55 -7.64 -10.39
C TYR A 180 -7.41 -9.14 -10.66
N LEU A 181 -6.17 -9.65 -10.79
CA LEU A 181 -5.91 -11.09 -10.97
C LEU A 181 -6.45 -11.92 -9.80
N ALA A 182 -6.31 -11.43 -8.57
CA ALA A 182 -6.81 -12.12 -7.40
C ALA A 182 -8.33 -12.06 -7.24
N MET A 183 -8.95 -10.91 -7.56
CA MET A 183 -10.41 -10.77 -7.60
C MET A 183 -11.03 -11.51 -8.80
N ARG A 184 -10.24 -11.75 -9.86
CA ARG A 184 -10.67 -12.27 -11.17
C ARG A 184 -11.70 -11.37 -11.86
N SER A 185 -11.65 -10.07 -11.59
CA SER A 185 -12.58 -9.09 -12.15
C SER A 185 -11.93 -7.71 -12.25
N LEU A 186 -12.49 -6.86 -13.12
CA LEU A 186 -12.10 -5.46 -13.29
C LEU A 186 -12.97 -4.54 -12.42
N ASN A 187 -12.92 -4.75 -11.10
CA ASN A 187 -13.67 -3.92 -10.16
C ASN A 187 -12.86 -2.69 -9.74
N ASP A 188 -13.03 -1.58 -10.49
CA ASP A 188 -12.32 -0.31 -10.27
C ASP A 188 -12.60 0.33 -8.91
N GLN A 189 -13.78 0.09 -8.32
CA GLN A 189 -14.13 0.61 -6.98
C GLN A 189 -13.33 -0.09 -5.89
N LEU A 190 -13.15 -1.41 -6.02
CA LEU A 190 -12.44 -2.21 -5.04
C LEU A 190 -10.92 -2.11 -5.19
N VAL A 191 -10.40 -2.11 -6.42
CA VAL A 191 -8.94 -2.05 -6.65
C VAL A 191 -8.32 -0.80 -6.06
N LYS A 192 -9.03 0.34 -6.15
CA LYS A 192 -8.54 1.62 -5.68
C LYS A 192 -8.54 1.76 -4.16
N LEU A 193 -9.01 0.76 -3.40
CA LEU A 193 -8.90 0.78 -1.94
C LEU A 193 -7.44 0.78 -1.48
N ILE A 194 -6.47 0.49 -2.34
CA ILE A 194 -5.05 0.69 -2.06
C ILE A 194 -4.71 2.15 -1.72
N PHE A 195 -5.33 3.13 -2.37
CA PHE A 195 -5.00 4.55 -2.17
C PHE A 195 -5.43 5.08 -0.79
N PRO A 196 -6.68 4.88 -0.31
CA PRO A 196 -7.02 5.29 1.05
C PRO A 196 -6.24 4.46 2.10
N LEU A 197 -5.79 3.24 1.79
CA LEU A 197 -4.88 2.49 2.67
C LEU A 197 -3.48 3.11 2.73
N PHE A 198 -2.92 3.55 1.61
CA PHE A 198 -1.67 4.33 1.58
C PHE A 198 -1.81 5.63 2.38
N PHE A 199 -2.93 6.34 2.22
CA PHE A 199 -3.25 7.54 2.99
C PHE A 199 -3.23 7.25 4.51
N VAL A 200 -3.93 6.21 4.97
CA VAL A 200 -3.90 5.80 6.38
C VAL A 200 -2.48 5.42 6.80
N GLY A 201 -1.72 4.74 5.94
CA GLY A 201 -0.32 4.39 6.19
C GLY A 201 0.56 5.60 6.42
N ILE A 202 0.45 6.62 5.57
CA ILE A 202 1.21 7.88 5.70
C ILE A 202 0.82 8.61 6.99
N LEU A 203 -0.48 8.70 7.31
CA LEU A 203 -0.95 9.31 8.56
C LEU A 203 -0.42 8.56 9.79
N CYS A 204 -0.42 7.22 9.74
CA CYS A 204 0.11 6.38 10.80
C CYS A 204 1.61 6.60 11.01
N ILE A 205 2.39 6.56 9.92
CA ILE A 205 3.83 6.79 9.95
C ILE A 205 4.15 8.19 10.46
N LEU A 206 3.44 9.23 9.99
CA LEU A 206 3.62 10.60 10.48
C LEU A 206 3.34 10.70 11.98
N TYR A 207 2.20 10.16 12.43
CA TYR A 207 1.82 10.17 13.84
C TYR A 207 2.93 9.56 14.71
N PHE A 208 3.38 8.35 14.39
CA PHE A 208 4.39 7.68 15.19
C PHE A 208 5.78 8.30 15.04
N ALA A 209 6.15 8.81 13.87
CA ALA A 209 7.38 9.56 13.68
C ALA A 209 7.45 10.76 14.63
N ILE A 210 6.36 11.53 14.76
CA ILE A 210 6.29 12.66 15.69
C ILE A 210 6.27 12.18 17.15
N ARG A 211 5.59 11.05 17.46
CA ARG A 211 5.58 10.48 18.82
C ARG A 211 6.95 10.05 19.35
N ARG A 212 7.96 9.89 18.48
CA ARG A 212 9.35 9.62 18.87
C ARG A 212 9.99 10.81 19.59
N PHE A 213 9.57 12.06 19.32
CA PHE A 213 10.21 13.26 19.87
C PHE A 213 9.25 14.33 20.41
N ALA A 214 7.93 14.20 20.19
CA ALA A 214 6.92 15.13 20.69
C ALA A 214 5.72 14.42 21.35
N SER A 215 4.93 15.20 22.09
CA SER A 215 3.75 14.70 22.81
C SER A 215 2.65 14.21 21.86
N ARG A 216 1.68 13.45 22.42
CA ARG A 216 0.53 12.94 21.67
C ARG A 216 -0.28 14.06 21.00
N ALA A 217 -0.45 15.19 21.70
CA ALA A 217 -1.17 16.34 21.17
C ALA A 217 -0.53 16.85 19.87
N TYR A 218 0.80 17.04 19.86
CA TYR A 218 1.51 17.47 18.65
C TYR A 218 1.36 16.46 17.52
N ALA A 219 1.56 15.17 17.81
CA ALA A 219 1.39 14.11 16.81
C ALA A 219 -0.02 14.12 16.20
N LEU A 220 -1.07 14.24 17.03
CA LEU A 220 -2.45 14.34 16.56
C LEU A 220 -2.71 15.62 15.76
N VAL A 221 -2.19 16.77 16.19
CA VAL A 221 -2.35 18.04 15.47
C VAL A 221 -1.76 17.94 14.08
N PHE A 222 -0.50 17.52 13.94
CA PHE A 222 0.14 17.40 12.64
C PHE A 222 -0.49 16.32 11.75
N THR A 223 -0.91 15.21 12.34
CA THR A 223 -1.63 14.16 11.59
C THR A 223 -2.98 14.66 11.09
N PHE A 224 -3.73 15.37 11.94
CA PHE A 224 -5.00 15.99 11.55
C PHE A 224 -4.81 17.06 10.48
N LEU A 225 -3.80 17.93 10.63
CA LEU A 225 -3.46 18.94 9.63
C LEU A 225 -3.21 18.27 8.26
N LEU A 226 -2.34 17.26 8.20
CA LEU A 226 -2.07 16.53 6.96
C LEU A 226 -3.35 15.87 6.40
N ALA A 227 -4.10 15.15 7.23
CA ALA A 227 -5.34 14.48 6.83
C ALA A 227 -6.37 15.45 6.24
N SER A 228 -6.43 16.67 6.77
CA SER A 228 -7.36 17.73 6.38
C SER A 228 -6.92 18.54 5.15
N ILE A 229 -5.72 18.31 4.60
CA ILE A 229 -5.28 18.99 3.38
C ILE A 229 -6.17 18.50 2.22
N PRO A 230 -6.99 19.37 1.58
CA PRO A 230 -7.97 18.92 0.59
C PRO A 230 -7.34 18.15 -0.58
N MET A 231 -6.15 18.59 -1.02
CA MET A 231 -5.41 17.95 -2.12
C MET A 231 -4.90 16.55 -1.75
N PHE A 232 -4.41 16.37 -0.52
CA PHE A 232 -3.94 15.07 -0.04
C PHE A 232 -5.10 14.08 0.10
N ASN A 233 -6.23 14.52 0.65
CA ASN A 233 -7.46 13.73 0.67
C ASN A 233 -7.98 13.46 -0.76
N ALA A 234 -7.87 14.42 -1.68
CA ALA A 234 -8.26 14.24 -3.08
C ALA A 234 -7.52 13.08 -3.73
N TYR A 235 -6.19 13.02 -3.58
CA TYR A 235 -5.35 11.95 -4.11
C TYR A 235 -5.62 10.59 -3.49
N ALA A 236 -5.97 10.55 -2.20
CA ALA A 236 -6.31 9.32 -1.50
C ALA A 236 -7.50 8.54 -2.11
N ALA A 237 -8.35 9.16 -2.93
CA ALA A 237 -9.54 8.48 -3.49
C ALA A 237 -9.56 8.36 -5.02
N ASN A 238 -8.63 9.01 -5.73
CA ASN A 238 -8.69 9.21 -7.19
C ASN A 238 -7.67 8.38 -7.98
N ALA A 239 -6.97 7.45 -7.33
CA ALA A 239 -5.98 6.58 -7.94
C ALA A 239 -4.76 7.29 -8.55
N TYR A 240 -4.31 8.35 -7.88
CA TYR A 240 -3.09 9.09 -8.21
C TYR A 240 -1.86 8.45 -7.54
N GLN A 241 -0.72 8.45 -8.22
CA GLN A 241 0.56 7.93 -7.69
C GLN A 241 1.21 8.91 -6.70
N GLU A 242 0.80 10.18 -6.73
CA GLU A 242 1.35 11.31 -5.98
C GLU A 242 1.01 11.30 -4.47
N LEU A 243 0.35 10.24 -4.00
CA LEU A 243 0.05 10.00 -2.59
C LEU A 243 1.23 9.32 -1.88
#